data_AF-A0A268TM13-F1
#
_entry.id   AF-A0A268TM13-F1
#
_cell.length_a   1.000
_cell.length_b   1.000
_cell.length_c   1.000
_cell.angle_alpha   90.00
_cell.angle_beta   90.00
_cell.angle_gamma   90.00
#
_symmetry.space_group_name_H-M   'P 1'
#
loop_
_entity.id
_entity.type
_entity.pdbx_description
1 polymer ?
#
loop_
_entity_poly.entity_id
_entity_poly.type
_entity_poly.pdbx_seq_one_letter_code
_entity_poly.pdbx_strand_id
1 'polypeptide(L)' 'MFRFSNMIFIKAYVFFQGFMSEKKGVTAIEYALIAVAISAMLFVVLGSGGEDGIINKIKASFKAITDGLGATQQQAGTK' A
#
# COMPACT_ATOMS: atom_id res chain seq x y z
N MET A 1 -1.02 23.57 -50.71
CA MET A 1 -1.58 22.46 -49.91
C MET A 1 -0.51 21.65 -49.16
N PHE A 2 0.67 21.40 -49.75
CA PHE A 2 1.75 20.58 -49.15
C PHE A 2 2.29 21.07 -47.79
N ARG A 3 2.29 22.38 -47.54
CA ARG A 3 2.84 22.96 -46.29
C ARG A 3 1.95 22.73 -45.07
N PHE A 4 0.65 22.54 -45.28
CA PHE A 4 -0.31 22.37 -44.18
C PHE A 4 -0.27 20.94 -43.63
N SER A 5 -0.22 19.95 -44.52
CA SER A 5 -0.09 18.54 -44.12
C SER A 5 1.20 18.29 -43.35
N ASN A 6 2.34 18.78 -43.84
CA ASN A 6 3.63 18.59 -43.15
C ASN A 6 3.64 19.23 -41.75
N MET A 7 2.99 20.39 -41.60
CA MET A 7 2.87 21.06 -40.31
C MET A 7 2.01 20.27 -39.31
N ILE A 8 0.97 19.59 -39.78
CA ILE A 8 0.13 18.71 -38.96
C ILE A 8 0.94 17.49 -38.49
N PHE A 9 1.68 16.84 -39.39
CA PHE A 9 2.53 15.68 -39.04
C PHE A 9 3.60 16.04 -38.01
N ILE A 10 4.29 17.17 -38.19
CA ILE A 10 5.33 17.62 -37.26
C ILE A 10 4.74 17.98 -35.89
N LYS A 11 3.58 18.66 -35.85
CA LYS A 11 2.90 18.98 -34.59
C LYS A 11 2.45 17.72 -33.85
N ALA A 12 1.91 16.73 -34.55
CA ALA A 12 1.50 15.45 -33.96
C ALA A 12 2.71 14.66 -33.41
N TYR A 13 3.81 14.61 -34.16
CA TYR A 13 5.04 13.94 -33.73
C TYR A 13 5.65 14.60 -32.48
N VAL A 14 5.72 15.94 -32.45
CA VAL A 14 6.26 16.68 -31.29
C VAL A 14 5.36 16.54 -30.07
N PHE A 15 4.03 16.51 -30.24
CA PHE A 15 3.10 16.23 -29.14
C PHE A 15 3.29 14.83 -28.57
N PHE A 16 3.44 13.82 -29.43
CA PHE A 16 3.62 12.44 -29.01
C PHE A 16 4.98 12.21 -28.34
N GLN A 17 6.02 12.84 -28.85
CA GLN A 17 7.36 12.81 -28.26
C GLN A 17 7.39 13.52 -26.90
N GLY A 18 6.68 14.65 -26.77
CA GLY A 18 6.42 15.31 -25.50
C GLY A 18 5.68 14.38 -24.54
N PHE A 19 4.56 13.78 -24.96
CA PHE A 19 3.76 12.87 -24.16
C PHE A 19 4.55 11.66 -23.63
N MET A 20 5.42 11.05 -24.45
CA MET A 20 6.29 9.94 -24.03
C MET A 20 7.47 10.38 -23.15
N SER A 21 7.93 11.62 -23.29
CA SER A 21 9.07 12.17 -22.53
C SER A 21 8.64 12.88 -21.25
N GLU A 22 7.35 13.18 -21.09
CA GLU A 22 6.76 13.77 -19.90
C GLU A 22 6.76 12.74 -18.76
N LYS A 23 7.72 12.90 -17.83
CA LYS A 23 7.76 12.19 -16.55
C LYS A 23 7.02 12.93 -15.44
N LYS A 24 6.44 14.10 -15.75
CA LYS A 24 5.64 14.90 -14.80
C LYS A 24 4.24 14.31 -14.73
N GLY A 25 4.12 13.29 -13.89
CA GLY A 25 2.94 12.44 -13.81
C GLY A 25 3.24 11.07 -14.38
N VAL A 26 4.10 10.32 -13.68
CA VAL A 26 4.00 8.84 -13.69
C VAL A 26 2.51 8.51 -13.65
N THR A 27 2.08 7.69 -14.59
CA THR A 27 0.68 7.70 -15.01
C THR A 27 -0.22 7.32 -13.82
N ALA A 28 -1.40 7.94 -13.71
CA ALA A 28 -2.33 7.66 -12.62
C ALA A 28 -2.68 6.17 -12.52
N ILE A 29 -2.61 5.44 -13.63
CA ILE A 29 -2.82 4.00 -13.70
C ILE A 29 -1.65 3.18 -13.11
N GLU A 30 -0.40 3.62 -13.28
CA GLU A 30 0.76 2.95 -12.69
C GLU A 30 0.78 3.10 -11.17
N TYR A 31 0.52 4.31 -10.66
CA TYR A 31 0.38 4.50 -9.22
C TYR A 31 -0.83 3.77 -8.65
N ALA A 32 -1.94 3.68 -9.38
CA ALA A 32 -3.08 2.87 -8.98
C ALA A 32 -2.71 1.39 -8.87
N LEU A 33 -1.93 0.86 -9.82
CA LEU A 33 -1.47 -0.52 -9.78
C LEU A 33 -0.53 -0.80 -8.60
N ILE A 34 0.39 0.13 -8.31
CA ILE A 34 1.28 0.05 -7.14
C ILE A 34 0.46 0.09 -5.84
N ALA A 35 -0.55 0.95 -5.75
CA ALA A 35 -1.43 1.03 -4.59
C ALA A 35 -2.22 -0.27 -4.35
N VAL A 36 -2.70 -0.92 -5.41
CA VAL A 36 -3.34 -2.25 -5.34
C VAL A 36 -2.37 -3.30 -4.80
N ALA A 37 -1.13 -3.33 -5.30
CA ALA A 37 -0.12 -4.28 -4.84
C ALA A 37 0.23 -4.09 -3.35
N ILE A 38 0.41 -2.83 -2.92
CA ILE A 38 0.67 -2.51 -1.50
C ILE A 38 -0.55 -2.88 -0.64
N SER A 39 -1.77 -2.59 -1.09
CA SER A 39 -3.00 -2.93 -0.36
C SER A 39 -3.14 -4.43 -0.14
N ALA A 40 -2.84 -5.25 -1.15
CA ALA A 40 -2.86 -6.71 -1.02
C ALA A 40 -1.81 -7.21 -0.01
N MET A 41 -0.60 -6.67 -0.04
CA MET A 41 0.45 -7.04 0.92
C MET A 41 0.07 -6.64 2.35
N LEU A 42 -0.46 -5.43 2.54
CA LEU A 42 -0.95 -4.96 3.84
C LEU A 42 -2.13 -5.80 4.32
N PHE A 43 -3.03 -6.23 3.43
CA PHE A 43 -4.13 -7.12 3.81
C PHE A 43 -3.62 -8.48 4.33
N VAL A 44 -2.56 -9.02 3.75
CA VAL A 44 -1.95 -10.27 4.25
C VAL A 44 -1.29 -10.07 5.63
N VAL A 45 -0.55 -8.97 5.81
CA VAL A 45 0.24 -8.74 7.04
C VAL A 45 -0.61 -8.22 8.20
N LEU A 46 -1.49 -7.24 7.92
CA LEU A 46 -2.31 -6.53 8.91
C LEU A 46 -3.77 -7.02 8.95
N GLY A 47 -4.26 -7.65 7.89
CA GLY A 47 -5.63 -8.15 7.81
C GLY A 47 -5.79 -9.55 8.37
N SER A 48 -6.72 -10.32 7.79
CA SER A 48 -7.12 -11.65 8.27
C SER A 48 -6.19 -12.78 7.83
N GLY A 49 -4.91 -12.50 7.61
CA GLY A 49 -3.88 -13.46 7.16
C GLY A 49 -3.53 -14.51 8.22
N GLY A 50 -4.52 -15.29 8.65
CA GLY A 50 -4.37 -16.39 9.60
C GLY A 50 -4.05 -15.98 11.05
N GLU A 51 -3.87 -16.98 11.90
CA GLU A 51 -3.46 -16.82 13.30
C GLU A 51 -2.06 -16.18 13.43
N ASP A 52 -1.26 -16.22 12.37
CA ASP A 52 0.10 -15.66 12.31
C ASP A 52 0.19 -14.17 11.92
N GLY A 53 -0.94 -13.51 11.67
CA GLY A 53 -0.96 -12.07 11.39
C GLY A 53 -0.33 -11.23 12.50
N ILE A 54 0.37 -10.15 12.13
CA ILE A 54 1.14 -9.34 13.09
C ILE A 54 0.26 -8.75 14.19
N ILE A 55 -0.98 -8.37 13.85
CA ILE A 55 -1.97 -7.83 14.80
C ILE A 55 -2.38 -8.89 15.82
N ASN A 56 -2.55 -10.14 15.40
CA ASN A 56 -2.93 -11.23 16.30
C ASN A 56 -1.81 -11.55 17.28
N LYS A 57 -0.55 -11.57 16.82
CA LYS A 57 0.62 -11.72 17.70
C LYS A 57 0.74 -10.57 18.70
N ILE A 58 0.53 -9.33 18.28
CA ILE A 58 0.53 -8.17 19.20
C ILE A 58 -0.58 -8.33 20.26
N LYS A 59 -1.81 -8.64 19.85
CA LYS A 59 -2.93 -8.88 20.77
C LYS A 59 -2.63 -10.01 21.75
N ALA A 60 -2.05 -11.12 21.28
CA ALA A 60 -1.67 -12.26 22.11
C ALA A 60 -0.61 -11.87 23.15
N SER A 61 0.43 -11.12 22.75
CA SER A 61 1.45 -10.62 23.68
C SER A 61 0.85 -9.70 24.75
N PHE A 62 -0.03 -8.78 24.39
CA PHE A 62 -0.73 -7.94 25.37
C PHE A 62 -1.63 -8.76 26.30
N LYS A 63 -2.36 -9.75 25.76
CA LYS A 63 -3.16 -10.66 26.58
C LYS A 63 -2.30 -11.42 27.59
N ALA A 64 -1.15 -11.95 27.16
CA ALA A 64 -0.22 -12.65 28.05
C ALA A 64 0.30 -11.75 29.17
N ILE A 65 0.60 -10.48 28.88
CA ILE A 65 0.98 -9.49 29.90
C ILE A 65 -0.17 -9.23 30.87
N THR A 66 -1.39 -9.03 30.38
CA THR A 66 -2.58 -8.82 31.22
C THR A 66 -2.89 -10.03 32.09
N ASP A 67 -2.81 -11.24 31.53
CA ASP A 67 -3.03 -12.49 32.27
C ASP A 67 -1.95 -12.67 33.35
N GLY A 68 -0.69 -12.38 33.03
CA GLY A 68 0.41 -12.40 34.00
C GLY A 68 0.18 -11.41 35.14
N LEU A 69 -0.24 -10.17 34.83
CA LEU A 69 -0.60 -9.20 35.85
C LEU A 69 -1.81 -9.65 36.68
N GLY A 70 -2.89 -10.13 36.05
CA GLY A 70 -4.08 -10.61 36.74
C GLY A 70 -3.82 -11.82 37.65
N ALA A 71 -2.97 -12.75 37.21
CA ALA A 71 -2.53 -13.89 38.02
C ALA A 71 -1.69 -13.45 39.23
N THR A 72 -0.83 -12.43 39.07
CA THR A 72 -0.09 -11.87 40.21
C THR A 72 -0.98 -11.14 41.23
N GLN A 73 -2.15 -10.64 40.82
CA GLN A 73 -3.11 -9.99 41.74
C GLN A 73 -3.92 -11.00 42.57
N GLN A 74 -4.10 -12.25 42.11
CA GLN A 74 -4.83 -13.28 42.85
C GLN A 74 -4.02 -13.89 44.00
N GLN A 75 -2.68 -13.78 43.98
CA GLN A 75 -1.80 -14.27 45.05
C GLN A 75 -1.54 -13.27 46.18
N ALA A 76 -1.99 -12.01 46.08
CA ALA A 76 -1.86 -11.03 47.16
C ALA A 76 -3.08 -10.99 48.12
N GLY A 77 -4.12 -11.80 47.85
CA GLY A 77 -5.43 -11.69 48.51
C GLY A 77 -5.90 -12.89 49.34
N THR A 78 -5.16 -14.00 49.41
CA THR A 78 -5.50 -15.12 50.31
C THR A 78 -4.65 -15.04 51.57
N LYS A 79 -5.24 -14.43 52.60
CA LYS A 79 -4.95 -14.79 54.00
C LYS A 79 -5.40 -16.22 54.28
#